data_AF-A0A7C8QEE7-F1
#
_entry.id   AF-A0A7C8QEE7-F1
#
_cell.length_a   1.000
_cell.length_b   1.000
_cell.length_c   1.000
_cell.angle_alpha   90.00
_cell.angle_beta   90.00
_cell.angle_gamma   90.00
#
_symmetry.space_group_name_H-M   'P 1'
#
loop_
_entity.id
_entity.type
_entity.pdbx_description
1 polymer ?
#
loop_
_entity_poly.entity_id
_entity_poly.type
_entity_poly.pdbx_seq_one_letter_code
_entity_poly.pdbx_strand_id
1 'polypeptide(L)'
;MARLASVTVRVVSRSWIKENPENVNTNNHKHSELPTRLQAMEQALDKSEYYRRLTETGYDLWKPILQRMQREAKEIQEPTSPCNEGYKIILTPNLCRLLKSAADGGLLMGRNPRSLEEDLEEQVLLLLAPCFRRQSGSSSGPKYFVRLNSCSPKDGTGEHGPFEEAWPILLSLCTSERVQKALRDLLEHGIRGDNQNSRNLKLDAYEILHLNPWRNEISTLNEFRIFVPPNGKVRAISQYSVRSGGWADDSNNKYEKIKSLVPCMIECNTRFRALVRDAGKELPKGDYVLDVHVRLLSQGAGNSAAQKRFEWSVEPIEINPFGAQLASGSGIFQWLTDWECMYGLSNDIVVALVYDDCRKYEDE
;
A
#
# COMPACT_ATOMS: atom_id res chain seq x y z
N MET A 1 28.49 9.47 17.72
CA MET A 1 27.34 8.56 17.45
C MET A 1 26.07 9.39 17.47
N ALA A 2 25.29 9.42 16.39
CA ALA A 2 23.99 10.08 16.42
C ALA A 2 23.08 9.31 17.40
N ARG A 3 22.49 10.01 18.37
CA ARG A 3 21.51 9.42 19.29
C ARG A 3 20.30 8.97 18.46
N LEU A 4 19.93 7.69 18.54
CA LEU A 4 18.67 7.23 17.96
C LEU A 4 17.52 8.04 18.56
N ALA A 5 16.57 8.45 17.71
CA ALA A 5 15.36 9.10 18.18
C ALA A 5 14.64 8.20 19.19
N SER A 6 14.07 8.78 20.24
CA SER A 6 13.21 8.04 21.17
C SER A 6 12.02 7.48 20.42
N VAL A 7 11.54 6.31 20.85
CA VAL A 7 10.33 5.68 20.29
C VAL A 7 9.20 5.82 21.29
N THR A 8 8.13 6.47 20.85
CA THR A 8 6.89 6.64 21.62
C THR A 8 5.79 5.79 21.01
N VAL A 9 5.19 4.90 21.80
CA VAL A 9 4.12 4.00 21.32
C VAL A 9 2.77 4.55 21.75
N ARG A 10 1.92 4.87 20.78
CA ARG A 10 0.52 5.26 20.96
C ARG A 10 -0.38 4.07 20.66
N VAL A 11 -1.33 3.79 21.53
CA VAL A 11 -2.29 2.70 21.36
C VAL A 11 -3.69 3.31 21.29
N VAL A 12 -4.46 2.90 20.30
CA VAL A 12 -5.84 3.35 20.07
C VAL A 12 -6.76 2.13 20.11
N SER A 13 -7.89 2.22 20.81
CA SER A 13 -8.81 1.09 20.90
C SER A 13 -9.61 0.92 19.61
N ARG A 14 -9.92 -0.32 19.26
CA ARG A 14 -10.69 -0.65 18.06
C ARG A 14 -12.11 -0.09 18.15
N SER A 15 -12.74 -0.11 19.33
CA SER A 15 -14.07 0.48 19.52
C SER A 15 -14.06 1.99 19.29
N TRP A 16 -13.04 2.71 19.79
CA TRP A 16 -12.89 4.13 19.51
C TRP A 16 -12.74 4.43 18.01
N ILE A 17 -11.96 3.63 17.28
CA ILE A 17 -11.81 3.78 15.82
C ILE A 17 -13.16 3.59 15.10
N LYS A 18 -13.97 2.62 15.54
CA LYS A 18 -15.31 2.40 14.95
C LYS A 18 -16.27 3.56 15.23
N GLU A 19 -16.17 4.17 16.40
CA GLU A 19 -16.99 5.32 16.83
C GLU A 19 -16.53 6.64 16.20
N ASN A 20 -15.25 6.73 15.79
CA ASN A 20 -14.61 7.96 15.31
C ASN A 20 -13.85 7.72 13.97
N PRO A 21 -14.49 7.16 12.93
CA PRO A 21 -13.80 6.79 11.69
C PRO A 21 -13.19 7.98 10.93
N GLU A 22 -13.70 9.19 11.14
CA GLU A 22 -13.19 10.45 10.57
C GLU A 22 -11.88 10.93 11.21
N ASN A 23 -11.54 10.39 12.39
CA ASN A 23 -10.33 10.75 13.12
C ASN A 23 -9.16 9.80 12.85
N VAL A 24 -9.29 8.87 11.90
CA VAL A 24 -8.22 7.99 11.46
C VAL A 24 -8.22 7.85 9.94
N ASN A 25 -7.09 7.46 9.39
CA ASN A 25 -6.91 7.09 7.98
C ASN A 25 -7.39 8.14 6.96
N THR A 26 -7.42 9.40 7.38
CA THR A 26 -7.81 10.54 6.54
C THR A 26 -6.82 10.74 5.38
N ASN A 27 -7.24 11.47 4.36
CA ASN A 27 -6.46 11.82 3.17
C ASN A 27 -7.24 12.89 2.37
N ASN A 28 -6.63 13.42 1.29
CA ASN A 28 -7.27 14.36 0.36
C ASN A 28 -7.91 15.61 1.02
N HIS A 29 -7.30 16.12 2.10
CA HIS A 29 -7.75 17.36 2.73
C HIS A 29 -7.54 18.55 1.79
N LYS A 30 -8.43 19.53 1.82
CA LYS A 30 -8.20 20.79 1.09
C LYS A 30 -7.12 21.59 1.80
N HIS A 31 -6.32 22.33 1.04
CA HIS A 31 -5.32 23.24 1.60
C HIS A 31 -5.91 24.20 2.67
N SER A 32 -7.13 24.69 2.46
CA SER A 32 -7.83 25.59 3.39
C SER A 32 -8.22 24.93 4.73
N GLU A 33 -8.27 23.61 4.79
CA GLU A 33 -8.59 22.83 6.00
C GLU A 33 -7.35 22.55 6.85
N LEU A 34 -6.15 22.72 6.29
CA LEU A 34 -4.90 22.45 6.98
C LEU A 34 -4.65 23.50 8.09
N PRO A 35 -4.03 23.11 9.22
CA PRO A 35 -3.53 24.07 10.20
C PRO A 35 -2.57 25.09 9.57
N THR A 36 -2.56 26.35 10.02
CA THR A 36 -1.74 27.43 9.43
C THR A 36 -0.26 27.06 9.31
N ARG A 37 0.30 26.36 10.31
CA ARG A 37 1.70 25.91 10.26
C ARG A 37 1.93 24.82 9.21
N LEU A 38 0.94 23.95 8.98
CA LEU A 38 1.00 22.94 7.93
C LEU A 38 0.80 23.56 6.54
N GLN A 39 -0.07 24.57 6.38
CA GLN A 39 -0.18 25.36 5.13
C GLN A 39 1.14 26.03 4.74
N ALA A 40 1.97 26.41 5.72
CA ALA A 40 3.29 26.97 5.43
C ALA A 40 4.31 25.91 4.93
N MET A 41 4.04 24.62 5.16
CA MET A 41 4.89 23.50 4.76
C MET A 41 4.39 22.81 3.48
N GLU A 42 3.08 22.75 3.28
CA GLU A 42 2.44 22.21 2.08
C GLU A 42 1.91 23.35 1.21
N GLN A 43 2.43 23.47 -0.01
CA GLN A 43 1.82 24.36 -1.00
C GLN A 43 0.46 23.83 -1.41
N ALA A 44 -0.49 24.75 -1.67
CA ALA A 44 -1.77 24.41 -2.25
C ALA A 44 -1.58 23.68 -3.59
N LEU A 45 -2.14 22.48 -3.72
CA LEU A 45 -2.03 21.71 -4.95
C LEU A 45 -3.16 22.08 -5.90
N ASP A 46 -2.81 22.43 -7.14
CA ASP A 46 -3.78 22.37 -8.23
C ASP A 46 -3.98 20.92 -8.69
N LYS A 47 -4.98 20.70 -9.56
CA LYS A 47 -5.28 19.35 -10.07
C LYS A 47 -4.09 18.72 -10.80
N SER A 48 -3.34 19.51 -11.58
CA SER A 48 -2.21 19.01 -12.36
C SER A 48 -1.10 18.52 -11.44
N GLU A 49 -0.74 19.32 -10.44
CA GLU A 49 0.29 18.98 -9.47
C GLU A 49 -0.12 17.80 -8.60
N TYR A 50 -1.39 17.75 -8.15
CA TYR A 50 -1.94 16.61 -7.40
C TYR A 50 -1.72 15.30 -8.17
N TYR A 51 -2.17 15.23 -9.43
CA TYR A 51 -2.04 14.01 -10.22
C TYR A 51 -0.59 13.69 -10.60
N ARG A 52 0.24 14.72 -10.82
CA ARG A 52 1.69 14.54 -11.02
C ARG A 52 2.32 13.84 -9.82
N ARG A 53 2.01 14.27 -8.59
CA ARG A 53 2.51 13.62 -7.35
C ARG A 53 2.02 12.18 -7.22
N LEU A 54 0.77 11.89 -7.58
CA LEU A 54 0.26 10.50 -7.57
C LEU A 54 1.04 9.59 -8.53
N THR A 55 1.45 10.10 -9.70
CA THR A 55 2.23 9.30 -10.67
C THR A 55 3.64 8.97 -10.22
N GLU A 56 4.26 9.87 -9.44
CA GLU A 56 5.61 9.65 -8.89
C GLU A 56 5.66 8.44 -7.96
N THR A 57 4.52 7.99 -7.45
CA THR A 57 4.39 6.81 -6.57
C THR A 57 3.72 5.61 -7.24
N GLY A 58 3.51 5.65 -8.56
CA GLY A 58 2.85 4.56 -9.29
C GLY A 58 3.63 3.23 -9.19
N TYR A 59 2.93 2.14 -8.90
CA TYR A 59 3.56 0.84 -8.57
C TYR A 59 4.59 0.35 -9.59
N ASP A 60 4.29 0.41 -10.89
CA ASP A 60 5.22 -0.06 -11.94
C ASP A 60 6.59 0.61 -11.89
N LEU A 61 6.65 1.90 -11.52
CA LEU A 61 7.90 2.66 -11.41
C LEU A 61 8.82 2.06 -10.33
N TRP A 62 8.23 1.55 -9.24
CA TRP A 62 8.95 1.10 -8.05
C TRP A 62 9.04 -0.42 -7.94
N LYS A 63 8.20 -1.16 -8.68
CA LYS A 63 8.13 -2.62 -8.68
C LYS A 63 9.50 -3.30 -8.76
N PRO A 64 10.46 -2.90 -9.62
CA PRO A 64 11.76 -3.57 -9.68
C PRO A 64 12.57 -3.47 -8.37
N ILE A 65 12.51 -2.32 -7.69
CA ILE A 65 13.22 -2.09 -6.43
C ILE A 65 12.51 -2.83 -5.29
N LEU A 66 11.18 -2.73 -5.24
CA LEU A 66 10.35 -3.42 -4.24
C LEU A 66 10.56 -4.94 -4.33
N GLN A 67 10.47 -5.52 -5.53
CA GLN A 67 10.67 -6.94 -5.75
C GLN A 67 12.09 -7.40 -5.42
N ARG A 68 13.12 -6.57 -5.71
CA ARG A 68 14.49 -6.87 -5.30
C ARG A 68 14.59 -7.01 -3.79
N MET A 69 14.06 -6.04 -3.03
CA MET A 69 14.09 -6.09 -1.56
C MET A 69 13.27 -7.25 -0.99
N GLN A 70 12.12 -7.55 -1.60
CA GLN A 70 11.28 -8.69 -1.21
C GLN A 70 11.99 -10.03 -1.47
N ARG A 71 12.69 -10.18 -2.59
CA ARG A 71 13.51 -11.37 -2.88
C ARG A 71 14.64 -11.52 -1.88
N GLU A 72 15.38 -10.46 -1.61
CA GLU A 72 16.48 -10.46 -0.64
C GLU A 72 15.96 -10.81 0.77
N ALA A 73 14.77 -10.32 1.16
CA ALA A 73 14.12 -10.69 2.41
C ALA A 73 13.68 -12.17 2.44
N LYS A 74 13.23 -12.72 1.29
CA LYS A 74 12.82 -14.12 1.16
C LYS A 74 14.01 -15.08 1.09
N GLU A 75 15.10 -14.73 0.41
CA GLU A 75 16.31 -15.58 0.30
C GLU A 75 16.96 -15.84 1.66
N ILE A 76 16.87 -14.87 2.59
CA ILE A 76 17.26 -15.05 4.00
C ILE A 76 16.42 -16.15 4.67
N GLN A 77 15.20 -16.40 4.19
CA GLN A 77 14.22 -17.31 4.80
C GLN A 77 14.17 -18.67 4.10
N GLU A 78 14.16 -18.67 2.75
CA GLU A 78 13.91 -19.83 1.89
C GLU A 78 14.75 -19.75 0.59
N PRO A 79 16.00 -20.20 0.60
CA PRO A 79 16.95 -20.01 -0.51
C PRO A 79 16.58 -20.69 -1.84
N THR A 80 15.56 -21.56 -1.86
CA THR A 80 15.28 -22.48 -2.99
C THR A 80 13.99 -22.17 -3.75
N SER A 81 13.23 -21.13 -3.39
CA SER A 81 11.94 -20.83 -4.02
C SER A 81 12.08 -19.79 -5.16
N PRO A 82 11.88 -20.17 -6.44
CA PRO A 82 11.91 -19.21 -7.54
C PRO A 82 10.81 -18.17 -7.38
N CYS A 83 11.20 -16.90 -7.36
CA CYS A 83 10.25 -15.80 -7.34
C CYS A 83 9.78 -15.51 -8.77
N ASN A 84 8.59 -16.00 -9.14
CA ASN A 84 7.95 -15.58 -10.38
C ASN A 84 7.70 -14.06 -10.36
N GLU A 85 7.97 -13.36 -11.46
CA GLU A 85 7.84 -11.89 -11.52
C GLU A 85 6.38 -11.41 -11.71
N GLY A 86 5.46 -12.37 -11.89
CA GLY A 86 4.06 -12.13 -12.20
C GLY A 86 3.84 -11.76 -13.67
N TYR A 87 2.64 -11.26 -13.98
CA TYR A 87 2.28 -10.77 -15.31
C TYR A 87 2.01 -9.26 -15.27
N LYS A 88 2.26 -8.61 -16.41
CA LYS A 88 1.85 -7.23 -16.68
C LYS A 88 0.96 -7.24 -17.92
N ILE A 89 -0.25 -6.72 -17.80
CA ILE A 89 -1.20 -6.58 -18.91
C ILE A 89 -1.39 -5.09 -19.15
N ILE A 90 -1.10 -4.64 -20.38
CA ILE A 90 -1.33 -3.25 -20.78
C ILE A 90 -2.81 -3.09 -21.11
N LEU A 91 -3.48 -2.23 -20.35
CA LEU A 91 -4.85 -1.81 -20.61
C LEU A 91 -4.79 -0.59 -21.50
N THR A 92 -5.08 -0.78 -22.79
CA THR A 92 -5.14 0.30 -23.78
C THR A 92 -6.23 1.32 -23.42
N PRO A 93 -6.22 2.54 -23.99
CA PRO A 93 -7.25 3.53 -23.72
C PRO A 93 -8.69 3.00 -23.93
N ASN A 94 -8.91 2.13 -24.92
CA ASN A 94 -10.21 1.51 -25.17
C ASN A 94 -10.59 0.53 -24.05
N LEU A 95 -9.66 -0.32 -23.60
CA LEU A 95 -9.89 -1.24 -22.48
C LEU A 95 -10.14 -0.47 -21.17
N CYS A 96 -9.41 0.62 -20.92
CA CYS A 96 -9.65 1.50 -19.78
C CYS A 96 -11.06 2.10 -19.82
N ARG A 97 -11.54 2.56 -20.99
CA ARG A 97 -12.92 3.08 -21.13
C ARG A 97 -13.96 1.98 -20.92
N LEU A 98 -13.74 0.78 -21.47
CA LEU A 98 -14.63 -0.37 -21.28
C LEU A 98 -14.73 -0.74 -19.80
N LEU A 99 -13.59 -0.92 -19.13
CA LEU A 99 -13.54 -1.25 -17.69
C LEU A 99 -14.13 -0.13 -16.83
N LYS A 100 -13.91 1.14 -17.17
CA LYS A 100 -14.53 2.26 -16.47
C LYS A 100 -16.04 2.24 -16.59
N SER A 101 -16.57 2.05 -17.80
CA SER A 101 -18.02 1.92 -18.04
C SER A 101 -18.61 0.72 -17.31
N ALA A 102 -17.89 -0.40 -17.30
CA ALA A 102 -18.28 -1.58 -16.53
C ALA A 102 -18.28 -1.30 -15.03
N ALA A 103 -17.27 -0.59 -14.52
CA ALA A 103 -17.16 -0.22 -13.11
C ALA A 103 -18.26 0.76 -12.65
N ASP A 104 -18.68 1.70 -13.51
CA ASP A 104 -19.79 2.61 -13.22
C ASP A 104 -21.11 1.86 -12.97
N GLY A 105 -21.39 0.81 -13.75
CA GLY A 105 -22.57 -0.03 -13.54
C GLY A 105 -22.36 -1.10 -12.45
N GLY A 106 -21.18 -1.70 -12.42
CA GLY A 106 -20.90 -2.85 -11.57
C GLY A 106 -20.79 -2.52 -10.09
N LEU A 107 -20.28 -1.33 -9.75
CA LEU A 107 -20.23 -0.82 -8.38
C LEU A 107 -21.64 -0.76 -7.75
N LEU A 108 -22.64 -0.33 -8.52
CA LEU A 108 -24.03 -0.24 -8.05
C LEU A 108 -24.72 -1.60 -7.94
N MET A 109 -24.36 -2.54 -8.81
CA MET A 109 -25.03 -3.84 -8.91
C MET A 109 -24.33 -4.98 -8.16
N GLY A 110 -23.07 -4.80 -7.76
CA GLY A 110 -22.22 -5.86 -7.20
C GLY A 110 -21.87 -6.97 -8.20
N ARG A 111 -22.05 -6.73 -9.51
CA ARG A 111 -21.82 -7.71 -10.60
C ARG A 111 -21.45 -7.01 -11.91
N ASN A 112 -20.88 -7.75 -12.85
CA ASN A 112 -20.62 -7.24 -14.19
C ASN A 112 -21.94 -6.80 -14.88
N PRO A 113 -21.98 -5.64 -15.55
CA PRO A 113 -23.14 -5.23 -16.33
C PRO A 113 -23.37 -6.15 -17.52
N ARG A 114 -24.55 -6.78 -17.61
CA ARG A 114 -24.92 -7.71 -18.70
C ARG A 114 -24.75 -7.11 -20.09
N SER A 115 -25.01 -5.80 -20.24
CA SER A 115 -24.88 -5.10 -21.52
C SER A 115 -23.44 -4.96 -22.02
N LEU A 116 -22.44 -5.23 -21.17
CA LEU A 116 -21.01 -5.15 -21.50
C LEU A 116 -20.31 -6.52 -21.35
N GLU A 117 -21.06 -7.58 -21.05
CA GLU A 117 -20.50 -8.89 -20.69
C GLU A 117 -19.69 -9.49 -21.85
N GLU A 118 -20.25 -9.49 -23.06
CA GLU A 118 -19.58 -9.96 -24.29
C GLU A 118 -18.28 -9.18 -24.55
N ASP A 119 -18.33 -7.84 -24.53
CA ASP A 119 -17.14 -7.00 -24.72
C ASP A 119 -16.04 -7.28 -23.67
N LEU A 120 -16.43 -7.47 -22.40
CA LEU A 120 -15.48 -7.76 -21.33
C LEU A 120 -14.85 -9.14 -21.48
N GLU A 121 -15.63 -10.14 -21.91
CA GLU A 121 -15.14 -11.49 -22.20
C GLU A 121 -14.16 -11.49 -23.37
N GLU A 122 -14.54 -10.88 -24.49
CA GLU A 122 -13.74 -10.87 -25.71
C GLU A 122 -12.48 -10.01 -25.59
N GLN A 123 -12.52 -8.91 -24.84
CA GLN A 123 -11.40 -7.96 -24.82
C GLN A 123 -10.53 -8.05 -23.58
N VAL A 124 -11.10 -8.29 -22.39
CA VAL A 124 -10.35 -8.29 -21.12
C VAL A 124 -10.08 -9.72 -20.65
N LEU A 125 -11.09 -10.59 -20.66
CA LEU A 125 -10.95 -11.96 -20.16
C LEU A 125 -9.98 -12.77 -21.03
N LEU A 126 -9.97 -12.56 -22.35
CA LEU A 126 -8.97 -13.18 -23.25
C LEU A 126 -7.52 -12.81 -22.91
N LEU A 127 -7.27 -11.63 -22.33
CA LEU A 127 -5.93 -11.23 -21.89
C LEU A 127 -5.56 -11.88 -20.54
N LEU A 128 -6.55 -12.11 -19.68
CA LEU A 128 -6.36 -12.68 -18.34
C LEU A 128 -6.23 -14.21 -18.37
N ALA A 129 -7.07 -14.90 -19.13
CA ALA A 129 -7.17 -16.36 -19.12
C ALA A 129 -5.83 -17.10 -19.34
N PRO A 130 -4.93 -16.66 -20.24
CA PRO A 130 -3.62 -17.29 -20.41
C PRO A 130 -2.75 -17.30 -19.13
N CYS A 131 -2.95 -16.32 -18.23
CA CYS A 131 -2.17 -16.21 -16.98
C CYS A 131 -2.48 -17.34 -15.99
N PHE A 132 -3.58 -18.08 -16.19
CA PHE A 132 -4.04 -19.16 -15.31
C PHE A 132 -3.80 -20.56 -15.86
N ARG A 133 -3.12 -20.68 -17.02
CA ARG A 133 -2.76 -21.98 -17.57
C ARG A 133 -1.88 -22.73 -16.57
N ARG A 134 -2.31 -23.94 -16.20
CA ARG A 134 -1.55 -24.82 -15.31
C ARG A 134 -0.21 -25.14 -15.94
N GLN A 135 0.86 -24.99 -15.17
CA GLN A 135 2.17 -25.51 -15.55
C GLN A 135 2.15 -27.03 -15.34
N SER A 136 2.75 -27.77 -16.28
CA SER A 136 2.86 -29.22 -16.21
C SER A 136 3.50 -29.64 -14.88
N GLY A 137 2.76 -30.40 -14.07
CA GLY A 137 3.25 -30.94 -12.79
C GLY A 137 2.73 -30.28 -11.52
N SER A 138 1.98 -29.18 -11.59
CA SER A 138 1.30 -28.61 -10.41
C SER A 138 -0.15 -29.09 -10.30
N SER A 139 -0.54 -29.62 -9.15
CA SER A 139 -1.93 -29.99 -8.82
C SER A 139 -2.83 -28.77 -8.60
N SER A 140 -2.24 -27.59 -8.33
CA SER A 140 -2.95 -26.32 -8.13
C SER A 140 -2.56 -25.30 -9.20
N GLY A 141 -3.53 -24.50 -9.66
CA GLY A 141 -3.30 -23.40 -10.58
C GLY A 141 -2.51 -22.25 -9.93
N PRO A 142 -1.98 -21.31 -10.72
CA PRO A 142 -1.33 -20.14 -10.15
C PRO A 142 -2.34 -19.26 -9.43
N LYS A 143 -1.90 -18.61 -8.35
CA LYS A 143 -2.68 -17.68 -7.54
C LYS A 143 -2.08 -16.29 -7.65
N TYR A 144 -2.90 -15.26 -7.76
CA TYR A 144 -2.42 -13.88 -7.92
C TYR A 144 -3.04 -12.90 -6.92
N PHE A 145 -2.23 -11.92 -6.53
CA PHE A 145 -2.68 -10.62 -6.05
C PHE A 145 -2.71 -9.64 -7.22
N VAL A 146 -3.82 -8.95 -7.41
CA VAL A 146 -4.04 -8.06 -8.56
C VAL A 146 -4.03 -6.60 -8.15
N ARG A 147 -3.42 -5.75 -8.98
CA ARG A 147 -3.48 -4.30 -8.83
C ARG A 147 -3.28 -3.54 -10.14
N LEU A 148 -3.83 -2.34 -10.20
CA LEU A 148 -3.40 -1.29 -11.12
C LEU A 148 -2.17 -0.58 -10.57
N ASN A 149 -1.66 0.43 -11.29
CA ASN A 149 -0.54 1.21 -10.82
C ASN A 149 -0.84 2.05 -9.58
N SER A 150 -2.03 2.65 -9.53
CA SER A 150 -2.45 3.56 -8.46
C SER A 150 -3.21 2.87 -7.34
N CYS A 151 -3.78 1.69 -7.57
CA CYS A 151 -4.58 0.99 -6.56
C CYS A 151 -4.73 -0.51 -6.81
N SER A 152 -5.05 -1.26 -5.75
CA SER A 152 -5.58 -2.62 -5.80
C SER A 152 -7.10 -2.62 -5.54
N PRO A 153 -7.89 -3.50 -6.17
CA PRO A 153 -9.36 -3.55 -6.08
C PRO A 153 -9.87 -4.19 -4.77
N LYS A 154 -9.24 -3.84 -3.64
CA LYS A 154 -9.46 -4.49 -2.33
C LYS A 154 -10.88 -4.29 -1.76
N ASP A 155 -11.59 -3.30 -2.30
CA ASP A 155 -12.98 -2.93 -2.02
C ASP A 155 -13.98 -3.56 -3.00
N GLY A 156 -13.51 -4.21 -4.07
CA GLY A 156 -14.35 -4.97 -4.99
C GLY A 156 -14.62 -6.39 -4.50
N THR A 157 -15.45 -7.11 -5.25
CA THR A 157 -15.75 -8.53 -4.98
C THR A 157 -14.47 -9.37 -5.02
N GLY A 158 -14.32 -10.27 -4.05
CA GLY A 158 -13.11 -11.09 -3.87
C GLY A 158 -12.01 -10.41 -3.02
N GLU A 159 -12.25 -9.19 -2.53
CA GLU A 159 -11.37 -8.45 -1.62
C GLU A 159 -9.89 -8.43 -2.09
N HIS A 160 -8.99 -9.04 -1.32
CA HIS A 160 -7.56 -9.06 -1.59
C HIS A 160 -7.12 -10.21 -2.52
N GLY A 161 -7.99 -11.18 -2.83
CA GLY A 161 -7.61 -12.48 -3.41
C GLY A 161 -7.32 -13.54 -2.32
N PRO A 162 -6.62 -14.64 -2.65
CA PRO A 162 -5.98 -14.93 -3.93
C PRO A 162 -6.99 -15.12 -5.06
N PHE A 163 -6.67 -14.58 -6.23
CA PHE A 163 -7.39 -14.90 -7.45
C PHE A 163 -6.79 -16.14 -8.10
N GLU A 164 -7.61 -17.17 -8.28
CA GLU A 164 -7.21 -18.46 -8.88
C GLU A 164 -7.73 -18.62 -10.32
N GLU A 165 -8.56 -17.67 -10.78
CA GLU A 165 -9.17 -17.65 -12.09
C GLU A 165 -9.30 -16.21 -12.62
N ALA A 166 -9.46 -16.08 -13.94
CA ALA A 166 -9.54 -14.79 -14.62
C ALA A 166 -10.83 -14.03 -14.35
N TRP A 167 -11.97 -14.74 -14.26
CA TRP A 167 -13.27 -14.10 -14.09
C TRP A 167 -13.44 -13.38 -12.74
N PRO A 168 -13.04 -13.95 -11.60
CA PRO A 168 -13.01 -13.24 -10.32
C PRO A 168 -12.20 -11.93 -10.35
N ILE A 169 -11.11 -11.86 -11.14
CA ILE A 169 -10.35 -10.61 -11.33
C ILE A 169 -11.21 -9.57 -12.04
N LEU A 170 -11.82 -9.95 -13.16
CA LEU A 170 -12.67 -9.05 -13.94
C LEU A 170 -13.80 -8.49 -13.09
N LEU A 171 -14.48 -9.37 -12.33
CA LEU A 171 -15.53 -8.97 -11.40
C LEU A 171 -15.01 -8.01 -10.32
N SER A 172 -13.84 -8.28 -9.74
CA SER A 172 -13.21 -7.40 -8.74
C SER A 172 -12.91 -6.00 -9.31
N LEU A 173 -12.38 -5.92 -10.54
CA LEU A 173 -12.13 -4.66 -11.23
C LEU A 173 -13.43 -3.87 -11.50
N CYS A 174 -14.49 -4.55 -11.93
CA CYS A 174 -15.79 -3.94 -12.22
C CYS A 174 -16.60 -3.55 -10.98
N THR A 175 -16.21 -3.99 -9.79
CA THR A 175 -16.95 -3.73 -8.54
C THR A 175 -16.17 -2.89 -7.54
N SER A 176 -14.96 -2.44 -7.89
CA SER A 176 -14.10 -1.62 -7.04
C SER A 176 -14.28 -0.13 -7.34
N GLU A 177 -14.62 0.65 -6.31
CA GLU A 177 -14.68 2.11 -6.37
C GLU A 177 -13.28 2.69 -6.63
N ARG A 178 -12.24 2.10 -6.02
CA ARG A 178 -10.85 2.49 -6.25
C ARG A 178 -10.45 2.36 -7.71
N VAL A 179 -10.81 1.25 -8.36
CA VAL A 179 -10.55 1.04 -9.80
C VAL A 179 -11.33 2.04 -10.64
N GLN A 180 -12.62 2.23 -10.35
CA GLN A 180 -13.44 3.21 -11.07
C GLN A 180 -12.82 4.61 -11.00
N LYS A 181 -12.42 5.06 -9.79
CA LYS A 181 -11.76 6.35 -9.57
C LYS A 181 -10.43 6.43 -10.33
N ALA A 182 -9.58 5.40 -10.23
CA ALA A 182 -8.30 5.37 -10.93
C ALA A 182 -8.45 5.49 -12.46
N LEU A 183 -9.39 4.75 -13.06
CA LEU A 183 -9.64 4.81 -14.50
C LEU A 183 -10.27 6.14 -14.92
N ARG A 184 -11.18 6.71 -14.11
CA ARG A 184 -11.74 8.05 -14.33
C ARG A 184 -10.65 9.10 -14.34
N ASP A 185 -9.82 9.12 -13.29
CA ASP A 185 -8.71 10.04 -13.14
C ASP A 185 -7.74 9.94 -14.33
N LEU A 186 -7.40 8.71 -14.75
CA LEU A 186 -6.56 8.46 -15.92
C LEU A 186 -7.16 9.05 -17.21
N LEU A 187 -8.44 8.78 -17.48
CA LEU A 187 -9.11 9.18 -18.72
C LEU A 187 -9.41 10.69 -18.78
N GLU A 188 -9.69 11.32 -17.65
CA GLU A 188 -10.02 12.74 -17.57
C GLU A 188 -8.77 13.63 -17.56
N HIS A 189 -7.70 13.17 -16.89
CA HIS A 189 -6.50 13.96 -16.61
C HIS A 189 -5.24 13.50 -17.37
N GLY A 190 -5.29 12.41 -18.14
CA GLY A 190 -4.19 11.99 -19.02
C GLY A 190 -2.95 11.53 -18.26
N ILE A 191 -3.16 10.88 -17.12
CA ILE A 191 -2.15 10.66 -16.06
C ILE A 191 -1.01 9.70 -16.48
N ARG A 192 -1.08 9.06 -17.66
CA ARG A 192 0.01 8.24 -18.21
C ARG A 192 0.13 8.35 -19.72
N GLY A 193 1.17 9.04 -20.15
CA GLY A 193 1.78 8.93 -21.47
C GLY A 193 3.14 9.60 -21.38
N ASP A 194 4.23 8.85 -21.57
CA ASP A 194 5.63 9.32 -21.43
C ASP A 194 6.03 10.48 -22.38
N ASN A 195 5.08 10.99 -23.17
CA ASN A 195 5.33 12.07 -24.10
C ASN A 195 4.98 13.43 -23.48
N GLN A 196 5.97 14.04 -22.82
CA GLN A 196 5.97 15.49 -22.53
C GLN A 196 5.76 16.36 -23.78
N ASN A 197 5.85 15.78 -24.99
CA ASN A 197 5.68 16.46 -26.27
C ASN A 197 4.34 16.19 -27.00
N SER A 198 3.46 15.34 -26.48
CA SER A 198 2.17 15.05 -27.16
C SER A 198 1.11 16.09 -26.79
N ARG A 199 0.80 17.01 -27.70
CA ARG A 199 -0.32 17.97 -27.58
C ARG A 199 -1.71 17.30 -27.47
N ASN A 200 -1.79 15.96 -27.47
CA ASN A 200 -3.01 15.14 -27.40
C ASN A 200 -3.01 14.11 -26.23
N LEU A 201 -2.59 14.53 -25.02
CA LEU A 201 -2.47 13.70 -23.79
C LEU A 201 -3.68 12.79 -23.44
N LYS A 202 -4.89 13.08 -23.92
CA LYS A 202 -6.09 12.29 -23.59
C LYS A 202 -6.29 11.02 -24.42
N LEU A 203 -5.65 10.91 -25.59
CA LEU A 203 -5.89 9.81 -26.52
C LEU A 203 -4.96 8.61 -26.29
N ASP A 204 -3.79 8.82 -25.68
CA ASP A 204 -2.75 7.80 -25.49
C ASP A 204 -2.69 7.23 -24.06
N ALA A 205 -3.63 7.61 -23.18
CA ALA A 205 -3.62 7.23 -21.77
C ALA A 205 -3.90 5.74 -21.55
N TYR A 206 -2.89 4.99 -21.09
CA TYR A 206 -3.00 3.56 -20.80
C TYR A 206 -2.74 3.26 -19.31
N GLU A 207 -3.21 2.10 -18.87
CA GLU A 207 -2.95 1.58 -17.53
C GLU A 207 -2.25 0.22 -17.59
N ILE A 208 -1.63 -0.20 -16.49
CA ILE A 208 -1.02 -1.52 -16.37
C ILE A 208 -1.71 -2.28 -15.24
N LEU A 209 -2.28 -3.43 -15.60
CA LEU A 209 -2.78 -4.42 -14.65
C LEU A 209 -1.66 -5.39 -14.30
N HIS A 210 -1.30 -5.45 -13.03
CA HIS A 210 -0.27 -6.34 -12.50
C HIS A 210 -0.92 -7.54 -11.83
N LEU A 211 -0.51 -8.74 -12.23
CA LEU A 211 -0.84 -9.99 -11.55
C LEU A 211 0.43 -10.45 -10.83
N ASN A 212 0.61 -10.04 -9.57
CA ASN A 212 1.74 -10.46 -8.77
C ASN A 212 1.44 -11.85 -8.17
N PRO A 213 2.39 -12.80 -8.11
CA PRO A 213 2.13 -14.09 -7.50
C PRO A 213 1.67 -13.93 -6.06
N TRP A 214 0.66 -14.72 -5.69
CA TRP A 214 0.15 -14.72 -4.33
C TRP A 214 1.21 -15.23 -3.36
N ARG A 215 1.34 -14.52 -2.24
CA ARG A 215 2.29 -14.80 -1.16
C ARG A 215 1.49 -15.01 0.12
N ASN A 216 1.27 -16.28 0.51
CA ASN A 216 0.51 -16.65 1.72
C ASN A 216 1.13 -16.10 3.00
N GLU A 217 2.42 -15.82 2.95
CA GLU A 217 3.22 -15.33 4.05
C GLU A 217 3.12 -13.82 4.25
N ILE A 218 2.45 -13.08 3.35
CA ILE A 218 2.11 -11.67 3.51
C ILE A 218 0.74 -11.57 4.17
N SER A 219 0.68 -10.91 5.32
CA SER A 219 -0.57 -10.63 6.03
C SER A 219 -0.73 -9.14 6.25
N THR A 220 -1.94 -8.61 5.99
CA THR A 220 -2.31 -7.22 6.31
C THR A 220 -2.28 -6.94 7.81
N LEU A 221 -2.31 -7.99 8.65
CA LEU A 221 -2.15 -7.87 10.10
C LEU A 221 -0.72 -7.51 10.49
N ASN A 222 0.26 -7.81 9.64
CA ASN A 222 1.67 -7.49 9.83
C ASN A 222 2.13 -6.36 8.89
N GLU A 223 1.20 -5.58 8.38
CA GLU A 223 1.49 -4.44 7.51
C GLU A 223 1.57 -3.16 8.35
N PHE A 224 2.61 -2.38 8.11
CA PHE A 224 2.84 -1.07 8.72
C PHE A 224 3.06 -0.03 7.64
N ARG A 225 2.61 1.19 7.93
CA ARG A 225 2.79 2.37 7.12
C ARG A 225 3.84 3.27 7.76
N ILE A 226 4.92 3.54 7.03
CA ILE A 226 6.05 4.37 7.47
C ILE A 226 5.95 5.74 6.81
N PHE A 227 5.97 6.80 7.61
CA PHE A 227 5.94 8.18 7.15
C PHE A 227 7.35 8.74 7.06
N VAL A 228 7.75 9.15 5.84
CA VAL A 228 9.08 9.69 5.54
C VAL A 228 8.89 11.11 4.99
N PRO A 229 8.98 12.17 5.81
CA PRO A 229 8.90 13.58 5.38
C PRO A 229 10.19 14.10 4.69
N PRO A 230 10.24 15.38 4.22
CA PRO A 230 11.35 16.01 3.45
C PRO A 230 12.78 15.76 3.91
N ASN A 231 12.98 15.46 5.18
CA ASN A 231 14.29 15.14 5.71
C ASN A 231 14.76 13.70 5.42
N GLY A 232 13.92 12.88 4.77
CA GLY A 232 14.20 11.50 4.38
C GLY A 232 14.26 10.49 5.54
N LYS A 233 13.96 10.92 6.78
CA LYS A 233 14.02 10.07 7.98
C LYS A 233 12.63 9.55 8.30
N VAL A 234 12.53 8.33 8.82
CA VAL A 234 11.28 7.80 9.38
C VAL A 234 10.87 8.62 10.60
N ARG A 235 9.61 9.07 10.66
CA ARG A 235 9.11 9.92 11.76
C ARG A 235 7.85 9.40 12.44
N ALA A 236 6.97 8.77 11.69
CA ALA A 236 5.81 8.09 12.24
C ALA A 236 5.67 6.71 11.60
N ILE A 237 5.08 5.78 12.35
CA ILE A 237 4.80 4.42 11.90
C ILE A 237 3.40 4.08 12.38
N SER A 238 2.53 3.64 11.48
CA SER A 238 1.17 3.20 11.82
C SER A 238 1.02 1.73 11.50
N GLN A 239 0.40 0.95 12.37
CA GLN A 239 -0.21 -0.30 11.96
C GLN A 239 -1.25 0.00 10.86
N TYR A 240 -1.23 -0.76 9.77
CA TYR A 240 -2.09 -0.50 8.61
C TYR A 240 -3.52 -1.02 8.83
N SER A 241 -3.66 -2.27 9.28
CA SER A 241 -4.98 -2.85 9.55
C SER A 241 -5.54 -2.38 10.88
N VAL A 242 -6.69 -1.69 10.82
CA VAL A 242 -7.51 -1.36 12.00
C VAL A 242 -8.48 -2.49 12.39
N ARG A 243 -8.50 -3.59 11.62
CA ARG A 243 -9.44 -4.70 11.82
C ARG A 243 -9.01 -5.66 12.94
N SER A 244 -7.77 -5.59 13.42
CA SER A 244 -7.25 -6.45 14.48
C SER A 244 -6.37 -5.68 15.48
N GLY A 245 -6.47 -6.01 16.77
CA GLY A 245 -5.61 -5.43 17.82
C GLY A 245 -4.29 -6.15 18.06
N GLY A 246 -3.92 -7.09 17.17
CA GLY A 246 -2.92 -8.12 17.45
C GLY A 246 -1.53 -7.64 17.89
N TRP A 247 -1.13 -6.40 17.59
CA TRP A 247 0.16 -5.85 18.01
C TRP A 247 0.13 -5.20 19.40
N ALA A 248 -1.00 -4.65 19.83
CA ALA A 248 -1.13 -4.04 21.16
C ALA A 248 -1.70 -5.00 22.22
N ASP A 249 -2.25 -6.14 21.79
CA ASP A 249 -2.83 -7.18 22.66
C ASP A 249 -1.79 -8.15 23.26
N ASP A 250 -0.53 -8.13 22.77
CA ASP A 250 0.56 -8.99 23.26
C ASP A 250 1.02 -8.57 24.68
N SER A 251 0.50 -9.26 25.69
CA SER A 251 0.58 -8.87 27.11
C SER A 251 1.99 -8.95 27.71
N ASN A 252 2.89 -9.74 27.15
CA ASN A 252 4.15 -10.05 27.83
C ASN A 252 5.34 -9.19 27.43
N ASN A 253 5.39 -8.59 26.22
CA ASN A 253 6.54 -7.78 25.76
C ASN A 253 6.25 -6.77 24.63
N LYS A 254 5.00 -6.32 24.42
CA LYS A 254 4.63 -5.51 23.23
C LYS A 254 5.52 -4.31 22.95
N TYR A 255 5.84 -3.50 23.96
CA TYR A 255 6.64 -2.28 23.76
C TYR A 255 8.08 -2.59 23.40
N GLU A 256 8.68 -3.64 23.98
CA GLU A 256 10.04 -4.05 23.65
C GLU A 256 10.10 -4.69 22.25
N LYS A 257 9.09 -5.50 21.90
CA LYS A 257 8.93 -6.07 20.56
C LYS A 257 8.88 -4.96 19.50
N ILE A 258 8.04 -3.95 19.71
CA ILE A 258 7.91 -2.79 18.81
C ILE A 258 9.18 -1.95 18.76
N LYS A 259 9.77 -1.62 19.92
CA LYS A 259 11.06 -0.89 19.97
C LYS A 259 12.18 -1.63 19.23
N SER A 260 12.20 -2.96 19.26
CA SER A 260 13.17 -3.77 18.52
C SER A 260 12.91 -3.80 17.01
N LEU A 261 11.65 -3.64 16.59
CA LEU A 261 11.23 -3.65 15.20
C LEU A 261 11.47 -2.31 14.49
N VAL A 262 11.33 -1.18 15.19
CA VAL A 262 11.50 0.17 14.61
C VAL A 262 12.86 0.36 13.92
N PRO A 263 14.01 -0.04 14.50
CA PRO A 263 15.29 0.01 13.81
C PRO A 263 15.32 -0.76 12.48
N CYS A 264 14.64 -1.92 12.41
CA CYS A 264 14.55 -2.71 11.16
C CYS A 264 13.71 -2.01 10.09
N MET A 265 12.67 -1.27 10.47
CA MET A 265 11.89 -0.43 9.56
C MET A 265 12.70 0.78 9.05
N ILE A 266 13.50 1.40 9.91
CA ILE A 266 14.43 2.48 9.52
C ILE A 266 15.48 1.96 8.54
N GLU A 267 16.03 0.77 8.80
CA GLU A 267 16.99 0.13 7.91
C GLU A 267 16.36 -0.22 6.55
N CYS A 268 15.13 -0.75 6.55
CA CYS A 268 14.36 -1.00 5.32
C CYS A 268 14.23 0.28 4.47
N ASN A 269 13.87 1.41 5.08
CA ASN A 269 13.82 2.70 4.38
C ASN A 269 15.20 3.16 3.88
N THR A 270 16.25 2.99 4.69
CA THR A 270 17.62 3.38 4.34
C THR A 270 18.11 2.59 3.12
N ARG A 271 17.88 1.27 3.11
CA ARG A 271 18.18 0.38 2.00
C ARG A 271 17.36 0.71 0.76
N PHE A 272 16.06 0.97 0.91
CA PHE A 272 15.21 1.41 -0.20
C PHE A 272 15.81 2.64 -0.89
N ARG A 273 16.13 3.69 -0.13
CA ARG A 273 16.74 4.92 -0.67
C ARG A 273 18.09 4.67 -1.34
N ALA A 274 18.90 3.77 -0.78
CA ALA A 274 20.16 3.38 -1.40
C ALA A 274 19.93 2.73 -2.77
N LEU A 275 19.01 1.77 -2.87
CA LEU A 275 18.68 1.11 -4.13
C LEU A 275 18.06 2.07 -5.16
N VAL A 276 17.28 3.05 -4.73
CA VAL A 276 16.76 4.11 -5.61
C VAL A 276 17.89 4.92 -6.22
N ARG A 277 18.85 5.36 -5.39
CA ARG A 277 20.04 6.09 -5.85
C ARG A 277 20.90 5.24 -6.77
N ASP A 278 21.15 3.99 -6.41
CA ASP A 278 21.98 3.07 -7.19
C ASP A 278 21.33 2.73 -8.55
N ALA A 279 19.99 2.79 -8.63
CA ALA A 279 19.23 2.68 -9.88
C ALA A 279 19.18 3.98 -10.70
N GLY A 280 19.82 5.07 -10.24
CA GLY A 280 19.80 6.37 -10.91
C GLY A 280 18.42 7.03 -10.94
N LYS A 281 17.51 6.66 -10.03
CA LYS A 281 16.15 7.21 -9.93
C LYS A 281 16.09 8.33 -8.90
N GLU A 282 15.19 9.28 -9.14
CA GLU A 282 14.82 10.29 -8.14
C GLU A 282 13.68 9.77 -7.26
N LEU A 283 13.74 10.07 -5.97
CA LEU A 283 12.61 9.84 -5.06
C LEU A 283 11.46 10.80 -5.40
N PRO A 284 10.21 10.47 -5.03
CA PRO A 284 9.08 11.38 -5.21
C PRO A 284 9.37 12.76 -4.62
N LYS A 285 8.96 13.81 -5.32
CA LYS A 285 9.09 15.17 -4.82
C LYS A 285 8.15 15.28 -3.62
N GLY A 286 8.58 15.96 -2.56
CA GLY A 286 7.76 16.12 -1.34
C GLY A 286 7.52 14.82 -0.59
N ASP A 287 8.39 13.83 -0.82
CA ASP A 287 8.56 12.61 -0.06
C ASP A 287 7.45 11.57 -0.22
N TYR A 288 7.46 10.57 0.67
CA TYR A 288 6.69 9.37 0.47
C TYR A 288 6.28 8.70 1.79
N VAL A 289 5.26 7.88 1.64
CA VAL A 289 4.81 6.93 2.64
C VAL A 289 5.14 5.54 2.12
N LEU A 290 5.78 4.71 2.95
CA LEU A 290 6.19 3.35 2.58
C LEU A 290 5.39 2.34 3.38
N ASP A 291 4.60 1.52 2.70
CA ASP A 291 3.96 0.37 3.32
C ASP A 291 4.97 -0.78 3.36
N VAL A 292 5.10 -1.42 4.52
CA VAL A 292 6.03 -2.52 4.77
C VAL A 292 5.30 -3.70 5.40
N HIS A 293 5.73 -4.91 5.04
CA HIS A 293 5.33 -6.13 5.71
C HIS A 293 6.44 -6.55 6.68
N VAL A 294 6.06 -7.01 7.88
CA VAL A 294 7.00 -7.46 8.90
C VAL A 294 6.78 -8.92 9.26
N ARG A 295 7.87 -9.62 9.58
CA ARG A 295 7.81 -11.00 10.09
C ARG A 295 8.83 -11.21 11.20
N LEU A 296 8.40 -11.87 12.27
CA LEU A 296 9.30 -12.38 13.29
C LEU A 296 9.94 -13.68 12.78
N LEU A 297 11.26 -13.71 12.64
CA LEU A 297 12.03 -14.88 12.20
C LEU A 297 12.39 -15.78 13.37
N SER A 298 12.86 -15.17 14.46
CA SER A 298 13.25 -15.88 15.68
C SER A 298 13.06 -15.00 16.91
N GLN A 299 12.85 -15.64 18.05
CA GLN A 299 12.79 -14.99 19.36
C GLN A 299 13.74 -15.72 20.30
N GLY A 300 14.79 -15.04 20.77
CA GLY A 300 15.72 -15.61 21.73
C GLY A 300 15.01 -16.01 23.04
N ALA A 301 15.27 -17.22 23.54
CA ALA A 301 14.69 -17.80 24.75
C ALA A 301 15.21 -17.18 26.07
N GLY A 302 15.65 -15.92 26.04
CA GLY A 302 16.17 -15.22 27.21
C GLY A 302 15.09 -14.96 28.25
N ASN A 303 15.40 -15.22 29.52
CA ASN A 303 14.49 -14.95 30.64
C ASN A 303 14.47 -13.47 31.08
N SER A 304 15.30 -12.62 30.47
CA SER A 304 15.34 -11.18 30.73
C SER A 304 15.01 -10.37 29.47
N ALA A 305 14.41 -9.18 29.64
CA ALA A 305 14.11 -8.26 28.53
C ALA A 305 15.36 -7.87 27.72
N ALA A 306 16.54 -7.85 28.36
CA ALA A 306 17.82 -7.59 27.71
C ALA A 306 18.38 -8.78 26.89
N GLN A 307 17.88 -10.00 27.09
CA GLN A 307 18.33 -11.21 26.38
C GLN A 307 17.34 -11.70 25.31
N LYS A 308 16.10 -11.20 25.28
CA LYS A 308 15.15 -11.50 24.21
C LYS A 308 15.54 -10.72 22.95
N ARG A 309 16.42 -11.32 22.14
CA ARG A 309 16.74 -10.81 20.81
C ARG A 309 15.62 -11.22 19.87
N PHE A 310 14.88 -10.25 19.35
CA PHE A 310 13.94 -10.46 18.27
C PHE A 310 14.68 -10.32 16.95
N GLU A 311 14.47 -11.27 16.04
CA GLU A 311 15.00 -11.20 14.69
C GLU A 311 13.84 -10.94 13.73
N TRP A 312 13.95 -9.86 12.97
CA TRP A 312 12.88 -9.37 12.10
C TRP A 312 13.29 -9.42 10.64
N SER A 313 12.34 -9.81 9.80
CA SER A 313 12.35 -9.48 8.38
C SER A 313 11.38 -8.33 8.14
N VAL A 314 11.83 -7.29 7.44
CA VAL A 314 11.00 -6.16 7.00
C VAL A 314 11.19 -5.99 5.50
N GLU A 315 10.11 -6.05 4.75
CA GLU A 315 10.12 -5.89 3.29
C GLU A 315 9.12 -4.80 2.87
N PRO A 316 9.47 -3.94 1.90
CA PRO A 316 8.53 -2.94 1.40
C PRO A 316 7.49 -3.56 0.47
N ILE A 317 6.25 -3.08 0.54
CA ILE A 317 5.12 -3.52 -0.26
C ILE A 317 4.79 -2.48 -1.33
N GLU A 318 4.68 -1.22 -0.92
CA GLU A 318 4.14 -0.15 -1.75
C GLU A 318 4.67 1.21 -1.30
N ILE A 319 4.86 2.10 -2.25
CA ILE A 319 5.13 3.52 -2.00
C ILE A 319 3.88 4.33 -2.33
N ASN A 320 3.58 5.29 -1.47
CA ASN A 320 2.42 6.15 -1.54
C ASN A 320 2.87 7.62 -1.44
N PRO A 321 2.07 8.57 -1.94
CA PRO A 321 2.39 10.00 -1.84
C PRO A 321 2.35 10.46 -0.38
N PHE A 322 3.18 11.45 -0.02
CA PHE A 322 3.21 12.04 1.33
C PHE A 322 2.56 13.43 1.35
N GLY A 323 1.63 13.65 2.29
CA GLY A 323 1.01 14.94 2.52
C GLY A 323 -0.51 14.85 2.74
N ALA A 324 -1.06 15.79 3.48
CA ALA A 324 -2.46 15.83 3.89
C ALA A 324 -3.41 16.00 2.70
N GLN A 325 -2.96 16.72 1.66
CA GLN A 325 -3.72 16.96 0.43
C GLN A 325 -3.74 15.76 -0.53
N LEU A 326 -2.92 14.72 -0.31
CA LEU A 326 -2.74 13.60 -1.25
C LEU A 326 -3.52 12.37 -0.80
N ALA A 327 -3.62 11.39 -1.70
CA ALA A 327 -4.51 10.22 -1.55
C ALA A 327 -4.04 9.16 -0.53
N SER A 328 -2.89 9.34 0.12
CA SER A 328 -2.37 8.36 1.07
C SER A 328 -3.08 8.48 2.42
N GLY A 329 -3.85 7.44 2.78
CA GLY A 329 -4.47 7.34 4.10
C GLY A 329 -3.45 7.42 5.24
N SER A 330 -3.79 8.09 6.33
CA SER A 330 -2.90 8.24 7.49
C SER A 330 -2.84 7.02 8.43
N GLY A 331 -3.50 5.90 8.12
CA GLY A 331 -3.56 4.73 9.01
C GLY A 331 -4.29 5.07 10.32
N ILE A 332 -3.64 4.92 11.47
CA ILE A 332 -4.18 5.28 12.80
C ILE A 332 -3.94 6.76 13.12
N PHE A 333 -3.13 7.46 12.32
CA PHE A 333 -2.96 8.91 12.45
C PHE A 333 -4.08 9.66 11.74
N GLN A 334 -4.10 10.97 11.95
CA GLN A 334 -4.97 11.93 11.27
C GLN A 334 -4.13 13.11 10.74
N TRP A 335 -4.27 13.47 9.46
CA TRP A 335 -3.39 14.43 8.77
C TRP A 335 -3.47 15.89 9.27
N LEU A 336 -4.52 16.29 9.96
CA LEU A 336 -4.74 17.62 10.50
C LEU A 336 -4.34 17.75 11.97
N THR A 337 -4.44 16.67 12.76
CA THR A 337 -4.15 16.70 14.21
C THR A 337 -2.82 16.05 14.56
N ASP A 338 -2.36 15.04 13.82
CA ASP A 338 -1.10 14.33 14.05
C ASP A 338 0.04 14.76 13.13
N TRP A 339 -0.17 15.78 12.30
CA TRP A 339 0.81 16.19 11.29
C TRP A 339 2.19 16.49 11.88
N GLU A 340 2.30 17.08 13.08
CA GLU A 340 3.60 17.41 13.68
C GLU A 340 4.48 16.17 13.86
N CYS A 341 3.90 15.01 14.21
CA CYS A 341 4.67 13.78 14.34
C CYS A 341 5.02 13.18 12.96
N MET A 342 4.09 13.19 12.01
CA MET A 342 4.32 12.66 10.66
C MET A 342 5.33 13.49 9.87
N TYR A 343 5.36 14.82 10.08
CA TYR A 343 6.31 15.75 9.48
C TYR A 343 7.66 15.82 10.22
N GLY A 344 7.80 15.11 11.35
CA GLY A 344 9.05 15.05 12.11
C GLY A 344 9.41 16.33 12.84
N LEU A 345 8.40 17.09 13.27
CA LEU A 345 8.57 18.23 14.16
C LEU A 345 8.72 17.80 15.63
N SER A 346 8.39 16.54 15.95
CA SER A 346 8.77 15.88 17.19
C SER A 346 10.18 15.28 17.11
N ASN A 347 10.86 15.22 18.26
CA ASN A 347 12.15 14.52 18.37
C ASN A 347 11.99 12.99 18.36
N ASP A 348 10.80 12.50 18.70
CA ASP A 348 10.48 11.08 18.79
C ASP A 348 9.94 10.52 17.48
N ILE A 349 10.16 9.22 17.26
CA ILE A 349 9.37 8.42 16.32
C ILE A 349 8.11 7.95 17.05
N VAL A 350 6.95 8.30 16.51
CA VAL A 350 5.66 7.84 17.06
C VAL A 350 5.20 6.57 16.34
N VAL A 351 4.93 5.51 17.09
CA VAL A 351 4.35 4.27 16.57
C VAL A 351 2.91 4.14 17.04
N ALA A 352 1.94 4.16 16.13
CA ALA A 352 0.52 3.99 16.44
C ALA A 352 0.07 2.55 16.19
N LEU A 353 -0.59 1.94 17.17
CA LEU A 353 -1.08 0.56 17.17
C LEU A 353 -2.56 0.47 17.55
N VAL A 354 -3.25 -0.55 17.06
CA VAL A 354 -4.63 -0.85 17.47
C VAL A 354 -4.64 -1.86 18.61
N TYR A 355 -5.54 -1.66 19.57
CA TYR A 355 -5.84 -2.57 20.69
C TYR A 355 -7.27 -3.09 20.58
N ASP A 356 -7.47 -4.41 20.76
CA ASP A 356 -8.78 -5.06 20.67
C ASP A 356 -9.44 -5.08 22.05
N ASP A 357 -10.19 -4.02 22.35
CA ASP A 357 -10.93 -3.88 23.61
C ASP A 357 -12.19 -4.76 23.67
N CYS A 358 -12.64 -5.31 22.53
CA CYS A 358 -13.82 -6.17 22.44
C CYS A 358 -13.63 -7.57 23.06
N ARG A 359 -12.39 -8.04 23.28
CA ARG A 359 -12.13 -9.40 23.81
C ARG A 359 -12.41 -9.56 25.31
N LYS A 360 -12.65 -8.47 26.03
CA LYS A 360 -12.86 -8.53 27.49
C LYS A 360 -14.22 -9.08 27.92
N TYR A 361 -15.15 -9.33 26.99
CA TYR A 361 -16.52 -9.75 27.30
C TYR A 361 -16.88 -11.16 26.80
N GLU A 362 -15.94 -11.92 26.25
CA GLU A 362 -16.21 -13.30 25.82
C GLU A 362 -15.69 -14.37 26.80
N ASP A 363 -14.99 -13.97 27.87
CA ASP A 363 -14.44 -14.86 28.91
C ASP A 363 -15.07 -14.64 30.32
N GLU A 364 -16.19 -13.92 30.42
CA GLU A 364 -17.08 -13.86 31.61
C GLU A 364 -18.45 -14.47 31.27
#